data_AF-A0A6S6P7L2-F1
#
_entry.id   AF-A0A6S6P7L2-F1
#
_cell.length_a   1.000
_cell.length_b   1.000
_cell.length_c   1.000
_cell.angle_alpha   90.00
_cell.angle_beta   90.00
_cell.angle_gamma   90.00
#
_symmetry.space_group_name_H-M   'P 1'
#
loop_
_entity.id
_entity.type
_entity.pdbx_description
1 polymer ?
#
loop_
_entity_poly.entity_id
_entity_poly.type
_entity_poly.pdbx_seq_one_letter_code
_entity_poly.pdbx_strand_id
1 'polypeptide(L)'
;MADSQVPVTETALTPPWGARLREAREARQMSLRELSRRLDVSPGHLSQVERDIVAPSISLLYAITSELDVSLDSLFSDSDRADGSAHKGGDPDVPRTPGEGRYVVRSSERQVIEASPGVRWELLTPSTDTPIDFREIVYEPAPRSPNNEAFIRHDGSEFGLILEGRLHVQVEFDTYVLGVGDSIAFDSSRPHRFWNEGPGIARAAWISNATR
;
A
#
# COMPACT_ATOMS: atom_id res chain seq x y z
N MET A 1 29.55 -19.32 -22.49
CA MET A 1 28.55 -18.27 -22.24
C MET A 1 27.30 -18.99 -21.77
N ALA A 2 27.14 -19.09 -20.45
CA ALA A 2 26.03 -19.82 -19.84
C ALA A 2 24.88 -18.83 -19.66
N ASP A 3 23.78 -19.15 -20.33
CA ASP A 3 22.50 -18.47 -20.25
C ASP A 3 21.89 -18.78 -18.88
N SER A 4 22.03 -17.86 -17.92
CA SER A 4 21.35 -17.96 -16.63
C SER A 4 19.94 -17.39 -16.78
N GLN A 5 19.01 -18.27 -17.15
CA GLN A 5 17.60 -18.05 -16.91
C GLN A 5 17.38 -17.87 -15.40
N VAL A 6 17.06 -16.65 -15.00
CA VAL A 6 16.48 -16.37 -13.70
C VAL A 6 15.13 -17.08 -13.67
N PRO A 7 14.85 -17.93 -12.67
CA PRO A 7 13.58 -18.63 -12.59
C PRO A 7 12.49 -17.60 -12.32
N VAL A 8 11.49 -17.54 -13.21
CA VAL A 8 10.24 -16.83 -12.96
C VAL A 8 9.48 -17.67 -11.93
N THR A 9 9.69 -17.41 -10.64
CA THR A 9 9.01 -18.11 -9.56
C THR A 9 7.54 -17.65 -9.49
N GLU A 10 6.69 -18.47 -10.09
CA GLU A 10 5.50 -19.06 -9.46
C GLU A 10 4.64 -18.12 -8.57
N THR A 11 3.53 -17.66 -9.16
CA THR A 11 2.27 -17.19 -8.55
C THR A 11 2.39 -16.44 -7.23
N ALA A 12 2.62 -15.12 -7.32
CA ALA A 12 2.51 -14.21 -6.19
C ALA A 12 1.11 -14.30 -5.56
N LEU A 13 1.07 -14.75 -4.31
CA LEU A 13 -0.11 -14.67 -3.47
C LEU A 13 -0.39 -13.18 -3.20
N THR A 14 -1.45 -12.63 -3.79
CA THR A 14 -2.06 -11.39 -3.28
C THR A 14 -2.25 -11.59 -1.78
N PRO A 15 -1.73 -10.70 -0.91
CA PRO A 15 -1.99 -10.83 0.53
C PRO A 15 -3.50 -10.90 0.75
N PRO A 16 -4.03 -11.71 1.69
CA PRO A 16 -5.47 -11.82 1.86
C PRO A 16 -5.99 -10.61 2.64
N TRP A 17 -6.18 -9.48 1.96
CA TRP A 17 -6.78 -8.28 2.54
C TRP A 17 -8.26 -8.16 2.21
N GLY A 18 -8.79 -8.97 1.29
CA GLY A 18 -10.20 -9.01 0.93
C GLY A 18 -11.10 -9.28 2.13
N ALA A 19 -10.72 -10.23 3.00
CA ALA A 19 -11.44 -10.50 4.24
C ALA A 19 -11.46 -9.28 5.18
N ARG A 20 -10.34 -8.56 5.31
CA ARG A 20 -10.24 -7.36 6.15
C ARG A 20 -11.06 -6.19 5.61
N LEU A 21 -11.06 -6.00 4.29
CA LEU A 21 -11.94 -5.01 3.65
C LEU A 21 -13.40 -5.31 3.94
N ARG A 22 -13.78 -6.59 3.82
CA ARG A 22 -15.12 -7.05 4.12
C ARG A 22 -15.48 -6.81 5.58
N GLU A 23 -14.59 -7.14 6.51
CA GLU A 23 -14.78 -6.89 7.95
C GLU A 23 -14.96 -5.40 8.26
N ALA A 24 -14.10 -4.54 7.70
CA ALA A 24 -14.21 -3.09 7.85
C ALA A 24 -15.53 -2.55 7.27
N ARG A 25 -15.96 -3.06 6.11
CA ARG A 25 -17.26 -2.72 5.51
C ARG A 25 -18.42 -3.15 6.40
N GLU A 26 -18.39 -4.37 6.93
CA GLU A 26 -19.43 -4.92 7.79
C GLU A 26 -19.50 -4.20 9.15
N ALA A 27 -18.35 -3.80 9.72
CA ALA A 27 -18.29 -2.99 10.93
C ALA A 27 -18.95 -1.61 10.77
N ARG A 28 -18.92 -1.06 9.55
CA ARG A 28 -19.63 0.17 9.15
C ARG A 28 -21.11 -0.06 8.81
N GLN A 29 -21.60 -1.29 8.94
CA GLN A 29 -22.95 -1.70 8.54
C GLN A 29 -23.26 -1.40 7.05
N MET A 30 -22.23 -1.35 6.20
CA MET A 30 -22.40 -1.09 4.77
C MET A 30 -22.60 -2.39 4.01
N SER A 31 -23.60 -2.43 3.13
CA SER A 31 -23.75 -3.55 2.20
C SER A 31 -22.71 -3.46 1.08
N LEU A 32 -22.35 -4.60 0.48
CA LEU A 32 -21.49 -4.64 -0.71
C LEU A 32 -22.01 -3.73 -1.83
N ARG A 33 -23.34 -3.69 -2.04
CA ARG A 33 -23.99 -2.84 -3.06
C ARG A 33 -23.85 -1.35 -2.75
N GLU A 34 -23.93 -0.99 -1.49
CA GLU A 34 -23.78 0.40 -1.07
C GLU A 34 -22.33 0.85 -1.27
N LEU A 35 -21.35 0.07 -0.81
CA LEU A 35 -19.94 0.40 -1.01
C LEU A 35 -19.60 0.48 -2.50
N SER A 36 -20.04 -0.49 -3.31
CA SER A 36 -19.80 -0.48 -4.76
C SER A 36 -20.39 0.75 -5.45
N ARG A 37 -21.56 1.21 -5.00
CA ARG A 37 -22.21 2.43 -5.53
C ARG A 37 -21.43 3.69 -5.17
N ARG A 38 -20.89 3.78 -3.95
CA ARG A 38 -20.09 4.93 -3.51
C ARG A 38 -18.76 5.03 -4.24
N LEU A 39 -18.16 3.88 -4.54
CA LEU A 39 -16.87 3.78 -5.24
C LEU A 39 -16.98 3.78 -6.78
N ASP A 40 -18.21 3.85 -7.32
CA ASP A 40 -18.48 3.73 -8.76
C ASP A 40 -17.86 2.47 -9.41
N VAL A 41 -17.96 1.33 -8.73
CA VAL A 41 -17.53 0.03 -9.24
C VAL A 41 -18.67 -0.97 -9.27
N SER A 42 -18.55 -2.02 -10.09
CA SER A 42 -19.56 -3.08 -10.08
C SER A 42 -19.52 -3.88 -8.76
N PRO A 43 -20.67 -4.31 -8.22
CA PRO A 43 -20.71 -5.19 -7.05
C PRO A 43 -19.94 -6.50 -7.27
N GLY A 44 -19.92 -7.01 -8.51
CA GLY A 44 -19.16 -8.20 -8.88
C GLY A 44 -17.66 -8.01 -8.74
N HIS A 45 -17.13 -6.87 -9.21
CA HIS A 45 -15.72 -6.52 -9.09
C HIS A 45 -15.34 -6.37 -7.60
N LEU A 46 -16.10 -5.60 -6.82
CA LEU A 46 -15.83 -5.43 -5.39
C LEU A 46 -15.91 -6.77 -4.64
N SER A 47 -16.84 -7.66 -5.01
CA SER A 47 -16.91 -9.02 -4.44
C SER A 47 -15.71 -9.90 -4.77
N GLN A 48 -15.11 -9.73 -5.96
CA GLN A 48 -13.90 -10.44 -6.31
C GLN A 48 -12.71 -9.93 -5.51
N VAL A 49 -12.64 -8.61 -5.27
CA VAL A 49 -11.64 -7.97 -4.39
C VAL A 49 -11.77 -8.47 -2.95
N GLU A 50 -12.97 -8.43 -2.36
CA GLU A 50 -13.20 -8.91 -0.98
C GLU A 50 -12.97 -10.42 -0.77
N ARG A 51 -12.79 -11.18 -1.85
CA ARG A 51 -12.49 -12.63 -1.81
C ARG A 51 -11.08 -12.95 -2.29
N ASP A 52 -10.24 -11.94 -2.49
CA ASP A 52 -8.87 -12.07 -2.98
C ASP A 52 -8.78 -12.81 -4.34
N ILE A 53 -9.84 -12.75 -5.15
CA ILE A 53 -9.89 -13.34 -6.50
C ILE A 53 -9.18 -12.43 -7.50
N VAL A 54 -9.28 -11.12 -7.31
CA VAL A 54 -8.59 -10.10 -8.12
C VAL A 54 -7.97 -9.07 -7.19
N ALA A 55 -6.75 -8.66 -7.51
CA ALA A 55 -6.14 -7.48 -6.88
C ALA A 55 -6.80 -6.22 -7.47
N PRO A 56 -7.26 -5.26 -6.65
CA PRO A 56 -7.70 -3.97 -7.15
C PRO A 56 -6.51 -3.10 -7.56
N SER A 57 -6.77 -2.01 -8.27
CA SER A 57 -5.76 -0.96 -8.46
C SER A 57 -5.43 -0.25 -7.15
N ILE A 58 -4.26 0.37 -7.07
CA ILE A 58 -3.86 1.21 -5.93
C ILE A 58 -4.90 2.32 -5.67
N SER A 59 -5.41 2.94 -6.73
CA SER A 59 -6.44 3.97 -6.62
C SER A 59 -7.75 3.45 -6.03
N LEU A 60 -8.21 2.26 -6.45
CA LEU A 60 -9.39 1.64 -5.87
C LEU A 60 -9.16 1.21 -4.42
N LEU A 61 -7.95 0.73 -4.10
CA LEU A 61 -7.57 0.38 -2.73
C LEU A 61 -7.69 1.59 -1.79
N TYR A 62 -7.10 2.73 -2.17
CA TYR A 62 -7.23 3.97 -1.41
C TYR A 62 -8.68 4.48 -1.34
N ALA A 63 -9.45 4.33 -2.41
CA ALA A 63 -10.85 4.72 -2.41
C ALA A 63 -11.67 3.86 -1.41
N ILE A 64 -11.43 2.55 -1.38
CA ILE A 64 -12.08 1.65 -0.41
C ILE A 64 -11.69 2.04 1.02
N THR A 65 -10.39 2.20 1.32
CA THR A 65 -9.92 2.48 2.68
C THR A 65 -10.38 3.85 3.18
N SER A 66 -10.44 4.84 2.30
CA SER A 66 -10.97 6.18 2.61
C SER A 66 -12.47 6.13 2.91
N GLU A 67 -13.27 5.44 2.09
CA GLU A 67 -14.72 5.30 2.31
C GLU A 67 -15.03 4.51 3.59
N LEU A 68 -14.19 3.52 3.90
CA LEU A 68 -14.27 2.74 5.13
C LEU A 68 -13.55 3.40 6.31
N ASP A 69 -12.99 4.61 6.15
CA ASP A 69 -12.14 5.34 7.09
C ASP A 69 -11.35 4.40 8.01
N VAL A 70 -10.50 3.64 7.32
CA VAL A 70 -9.47 2.76 7.88
C VAL A 70 -8.15 3.16 7.23
N SER A 71 -7.04 3.10 7.97
CA SER A 71 -5.73 3.24 7.34
C SER A 71 -5.48 2.04 6.41
N LEU A 72 -4.88 2.30 5.26
CA LEU A 72 -4.36 1.30 4.36
C LEU A 72 -3.48 0.28 5.12
N ASP A 73 -2.68 0.76 6.07
CA ASP A 73 -1.83 -0.08 6.91
C ASP A 73 -2.56 -1.04 7.83
N SER A 74 -3.77 -0.72 8.29
CA SER A 74 -4.56 -1.65 9.09
C SER A 74 -4.84 -2.98 8.35
N LEU A 75 -4.85 -2.94 7.01
CA LEU A 75 -5.03 -4.12 6.16
C LEU A 75 -3.80 -5.05 6.13
N PHE A 76 -2.64 -4.59 6.59
CA PHE A 76 -1.39 -5.33 6.63
C PHE A 76 -1.31 -6.21 7.88
N SER A 77 -2.13 -5.97 8.91
CA SER A 77 -2.01 -6.64 10.22
C SER A 77 -2.42 -8.12 10.19
N ASP A 78 -1.50 -9.02 10.56
CA ASP A 78 -1.54 -10.48 10.30
C ASP A 78 -2.80 -11.23 10.72
N SER A 79 -3.17 -12.17 9.85
CA SER A 79 -4.09 -13.30 10.03
C SER A 79 -3.44 -14.51 10.71
N ASP A 80 -2.15 -14.47 11.08
CA ASP A 80 -1.39 -15.61 11.62
C ASP A 80 -0.70 -15.36 12.98
N ARG A 81 -1.13 -14.37 13.78
CA ARG A 81 -0.70 -14.29 15.21
C ARG A 81 -1.42 -15.30 16.12
N ALA A 82 -1.75 -16.47 15.59
CA ALA A 82 -2.32 -17.59 16.35
C ALA A 82 -1.28 -18.29 17.25
N ASP A 83 0.00 -17.97 17.13
CA ASP A 83 1.02 -18.29 18.14
C ASP A 83 1.36 -17.04 18.96
N GLY A 84 0.53 -16.77 19.97
CA GLY A 84 1.01 -16.31 21.27
C GLY A 84 1.38 -14.84 21.50
N SER A 85 1.07 -13.87 20.62
CA SER A 85 1.09 -12.44 21.03
C SER A 85 0.19 -11.53 20.19
N ALA A 86 -1.11 -11.79 20.20
CA ALA A 86 -2.09 -10.81 19.77
C ALA A 86 -2.08 -9.60 20.71
N HIS A 87 -1.44 -8.49 20.33
CA HIS A 87 -1.52 -7.24 21.07
C HIS A 87 -2.50 -6.32 20.37
N LYS A 88 -3.80 -6.62 20.53
CA LYS A 88 -4.86 -5.63 20.31
C LYS A 88 -4.56 -4.39 21.15
N GLY A 89 -4.56 -3.22 20.50
CA GLY A 89 -4.64 -1.87 21.08
C GLY A 89 -4.41 -1.77 22.59
N GLY A 90 -3.16 -1.95 23.01
CA GLY A 90 -2.74 -1.70 24.38
C GLY A 90 -2.18 -0.29 24.52
N ASP A 91 -2.59 0.41 25.57
CA ASP A 91 -2.09 1.70 26.03
C ASP A 91 -0.58 1.89 25.75
N PRO A 92 -0.17 2.95 25.01
CA PRO A 92 1.23 3.20 24.69
C PRO A 92 2.15 3.37 25.92
N ASP A 93 1.58 3.64 27.10
CA ASP A 93 2.30 3.78 28.38
C ASP A 93 2.51 2.47 29.14
N VAL A 94 1.94 1.35 28.69
CA VAL A 94 2.20 0.05 29.34
C VAL A 94 3.53 -0.54 28.82
N PRO A 95 4.52 -0.82 29.70
CA PRO A 95 5.78 -1.39 29.27
C PRO A 95 5.58 -2.80 28.68
N ARG A 96 5.61 -2.91 27.36
CA ARG A 96 5.80 -4.17 26.65
C ARG A 96 7.21 -4.70 26.96
N THR A 97 7.37 -6.03 27.01
CA THR A 97 8.66 -6.70 27.25
C THR A 97 9.77 -6.01 26.43
N PRO A 98 10.88 -5.57 27.05
CA PRO A 98 11.95 -4.88 26.33
C PRO A 98 12.52 -5.76 25.21
N GLY A 99 12.53 -5.28 23.97
CA GLY A 99 13.46 -5.76 22.95
C GLY A 99 12.87 -6.16 21.59
N GLU A 100 11.65 -6.71 21.53
CA GLU A 100 11.16 -7.32 20.28
C GLU A 100 9.92 -6.60 19.74
N GLY A 101 10.00 -6.13 18.49
CA GLY A 101 8.87 -5.61 17.72
C GLY A 101 8.28 -4.26 18.19
N ARG A 102 8.76 -3.64 19.28
CA ARG A 102 8.21 -2.34 19.74
C ARG A 102 8.65 -1.14 18.90
N TYR A 103 9.90 -1.13 18.46
CA TYR A 103 10.53 0.03 17.81
C TYR A 103 11.26 -0.31 16.51
N VAL A 104 11.56 -1.59 16.29
CA VAL A 104 12.42 -2.04 15.19
C VAL A 104 11.63 -3.03 14.35
N VAL A 105 11.59 -2.79 13.05
CA VAL A 105 11.19 -3.76 12.03
C VAL A 105 12.45 -4.20 11.31
N ARG A 106 12.76 -5.50 11.35
CA ARG A 106 13.89 -6.05 10.59
C ARG A 106 13.49 -6.20 9.13
N SER A 107 14.42 -5.99 8.20
CA SER A 107 14.13 -6.11 6.77
C SER A 107 13.56 -7.48 6.38
N SER A 108 13.99 -8.55 7.06
CA SER A 108 13.48 -9.91 6.87
C SER A 108 12.08 -10.17 7.44
N GLU A 109 11.56 -9.26 8.25
CA GLU A 109 10.28 -9.37 8.97
C GLU A 109 9.26 -8.33 8.49
N ARG A 110 9.60 -7.53 7.48
CA ARG A 110 8.69 -6.53 6.92
C ARG A 110 7.49 -7.21 6.29
N GLN A 111 6.31 -6.68 6.58
CA GLN A 111 5.10 -7.08 5.88
C GLN A 111 5.15 -6.51 4.47
N VAL A 112 4.87 -7.35 3.47
CA VAL A 112 4.99 -7.03 2.05
C VAL A 112 3.63 -7.19 1.36
N ILE A 113 3.29 -6.24 0.49
CA ILE A 113 2.10 -6.31 -0.37
C ILE A 113 2.50 -6.03 -1.81
N GLU A 114 1.96 -6.81 -2.74
CA GLU A 114 1.90 -6.41 -4.15
C GLU A 114 0.62 -5.60 -4.35
N ALA A 115 0.76 -4.27 -4.39
CA ALA A 115 -0.36 -3.33 -4.42
C ALA A 115 -1.06 -3.30 -5.79
N SER A 116 -0.29 -3.60 -6.84
CA SER A 116 -0.74 -3.89 -8.20
C SER A 116 0.39 -4.65 -8.91
N PRO A 117 0.16 -5.29 -10.07
CA PRO A 117 1.21 -6.00 -10.79
C PRO A 117 2.48 -5.15 -10.97
N GLY A 118 3.61 -5.62 -10.44
CA GLY A 118 4.89 -4.90 -10.51
C GLY A 118 5.04 -3.72 -9.55
N VAL A 119 4.12 -3.54 -8.59
CA VAL A 119 4.23 -2.55 -7.52
C VAL A 119 4.21 -3.26 -6.18
N ARG A 120 5.33 -3.19 -5.46
CA ARG A 120 5.51 -3.81 -4.14
C ARG A 120 5.69 -2.75 -3.07
N TRP A 121 4.98 -2.90 -1.96
CA TRP A 121 5.09 -2.06 -0.78
C TRP A 121 5.52 -2.88 0.43
N GLU A 122 6.45 -2.37 1.21
CA GLU A 122 6.88 -2.96 2.47
C GLU A 122 6.63 -2.00 3.62
N LEU A 123 5.98 -2.47 4.68
CA LEU A 123 5.76 -1.66 5.87
C LEU A 123 7.06 -1.53 6.68
N LEU A 124 7.43 -0.30 7.04
CA LEU A 124 8.62 0.04 7.80
C LEU A 124 8.31 0.41 9.27
N THR A 125 7.04 0.50 9.64
CA THR A 125 6.60 0.69 11.03
C THR A 125 6.23 -0.64 11.70
N PRO A 126 6.49 -0.78 13.01
CA PRO A 126 6.12 -1.98 13.76
C PRO A 126 4.61 -2.09 14.06
N SER A 127 3.89 -0.97 13.97
CA SER A 127 2.46 -0.89 14.23
C SER A 127 1.83 0.14 13.30
N THR A 128 0.57 -0.11 13.01
CA THR A 128 -0.29 0.67 12.13
C THR A 128 -1.28 1.54 12.94
N ASP A 129 -1.13 1.56 14.28
CA ASP A 129 -1.93 2.37 15.20
C ASP A 129 -1.50 3.85 15.24
N THR A 130 -0.62 4.27 14.34
CA THR A 130 -0.15 5.66 14.24
C THR A 130 -0.74 6.32 13.00
N PRO A 131 -0.92 7.65 13.00
CA PRO A 131 -1.38 8.36 11.81
C PRO A 131 -0.32 8.45 10.71
N ILE A 132 0.86 7.85 10.91
CA ILE A 132 1.98 7.85 9.98
C ILE A 132 2.19 6.44 9.44
N ASP A 133 2.08 6.33 8.12
CA ASP A 133 2.32 5.13 7.34
C ASP A 133 3.71 5.28 6.71
N PHE A 134 4.73 4.60 7.22
CA PHE A 134 6.09 4.63 6.66
C PHE A 134 6.40 3.32 5.93
N ARG A 135 6.73 3.43 4.63
CA ARG A 135 6.84 2.30 3.71
C ARG A 135 8.09 2.39 2.83
N GLU A 136 8.56 1.26 2.35
CA GLU A 136 9.39 1.18 1.15
C GLU A 136 8.48 0.84 -0.04
N ILE A 137 8.54 1.64 -1.11
CA ILE A 137 7.80 1.37 -2.34
C ILE A 137 8.78 0.96 -3.44
N VAL A 138 8.41 -0.06 -4.20
CA VAL A 138 9.18 -0.59 -5.33
C VAL A 138 8.28 -0.66 -6.55
N TYR A 139 8.69 -0.01 -7.64
CA TYR A 139 8.01 -0.03 -8.92
C TYR A 139 8.90 -0.68 -9.96
N GLU A 140 8.44 -1.79 -10.54
CA GLU A 140 9.07 -2.44 -11.69
C GLU A 140 8.97 -1.56 -12.95
N PRO A 141 9.88 -1.72 -13.93
CA PRO A 141 9.75 -1.06 -15.22
C PRO A 141 8.42 -1.34 -15.90
N ALA A 142 7.70 -0.27 -16.24
CA ALA A 142 6.48 -0.31 -17.02
C ALA A 142 6.72 0.37 -18.38
N PRO A 143 6.44 -0.30 -19.51
CA PRO A 143 6.82 0.19 -20.84
C PRO A 143 6.10 1.47 -21.30
N ARG A 144 5.12 1.99 -20.53
CA ARG A 144 4.40 3.24 -20.80
C ARG A 144 3.89 3.88 -19.51
N SER A 145 3.81 5.21 -19.50
CA SER A 145 3.01 5.97 -18.54
C SER A 145 1.61 5.38 -18.46
N PRO A 146 1.08 5.14 -17.25
CA PRO A 146 -0.24 4.58 -17.07
C PRO A 146 -1.30 5.65 -17.34
N ASN A 147 -1.40 6.09 -18.60
CA ASN A 147 -2.34 7.12 -19.03
C ASN A 147 -3.80 6.74 -18.78
N ASN A 148 -4.09 5.46 -18.55
CA ASN A 148 -5.41 4.93 -18.22
C ASN A 148 -5.55 4.46 -16.76
N GLU A 149 -4.53 4.58 -15.90
CA GLU A 149 -4.73 4.31 -14.47
C GLU A 149 -5.37 5.52 -13.80
N ALA A 150 -6.35 5.23 -12.95
CA ALA A 150 -7.02 6.26 -12.18
C ALA A 150 -6.05 6.91 -11.18
N PHE A 151 -6.16 8.23 -11.05
CA PHE A 151 -5.42 8.99 -10.05
C PHE A 151 -5.76 8.51 -8.64
N ILE A 152 -4.73 8.48 -7.81
CA ILE A 152 -4.82 8.26 -6.38
C ILE A 152 -5.22 9.58 -5.71
N ARG A 153 -6.08 9.48 -4.71
CA ARG A 153 -6.46 10.57 -3.80
C ARG A 153 -6.71 9.98 -2.42
N HIS A 154 -6.17 10.60 -1.39
CA HIS A 154 -6.50 10.30 -0.01
C HIS A 154 -6.15 11.49 0.88
N ASP A 155 -6.68 11.52 2.10
CA ASP A 155 -6.45 12.64 3.00
C ASP A 155 -5.02 12.66 3.55
N GLY A 156 -4.52 13.86 3.82
CA GLY A 156 -3.24 14.15 4.44
C GLY A 156 -2.13 14.52 3.48
N SER A 157 -0.91 14.10 3.79
CA SER A 157 0.31 14.51 3.10
C SER A 157 1.21 13.33 2.84
N GLU A 158 1.90 13.39 1.71
CA GLU A 158 2.88 12.39 1.30
C GLU A 158 4.25 13.00 1.18
N PHE A 159 5.25 12.20 1.56
CA PHE A 159 6.66 12.53 1.50
C PHE A 159 7.41 11.35 0.91
N GLY A 160 8.26 11.61 -0.09
CA GLY A 160 9.04 10.59 -0.76
C GLY A 160 10.53 10.93 -0.82
N LEU A 161 11.37 9.90 -0.74
CA LEU A 161 12.82 9.99 -1.02
C LEU A 161 13.23 8.82 -1.90
N ILE A 162 13.81 9.11 -3.07
CA ILE A 162 14.26 8.07 -3.99
C ILE A 162 15.58 7.46 -3.50
N LEU A 163 15.58 6.13 -3.36
CA LEU A 163 16.71 5.34 -2.90
C LEU A 163 17.43 4.63 -4.06
N GLU A 164 16.70 4.27 -5.11
CA GLU A 164 17.22 3.57 -6.29
C GLU A 164 16.40 3.90 -7.54
N GLY A 165 17.06 3.95 -8.71
CA GLY A 165 16.38 4.11 -9.99
C GLY A 165 15.80 5.50 -10.24
N ARG A 166 14.67 5.55 -10.95
CA ARG A 166 13.93 6.77 -11.27
C ARG A 166 12.43 6.55 -11.15
N LEU A 167 11.74 7.43 -10.43
CA LEU A 167 10.29 7.38 -10.28
C LEU A 167 9.65 8.56 -11.01
N HIS A 168 8.70 8.27 -11.88
CA HIS A 168 7.86 9.29 -12.48
C HIS A 168 6.70 9.57 -11.55
N VAL A 169 6.46 10.85 -11.28
CA VAL A 169 5.40 11.30 -10.40
C VAL A 169 4.60 12.36 -11.13
N GLN A 170 3.29 12.19 -11.17
CA GLN A 170 2.39 13.25 -11.57
C GLN A 170 1.56 13.68 -10.37
N VAL A 171 1.53 14.99 -10.11
CA VAL A 171 0.64 15.62 -9.14
C VAL A 171 -0.14 16.69 -9.88
N GLU A 172 -1.47 16.54 -9.92
CA GLU A 172 -2.36 17.35 -10.75
C GLU A 172 -1.91 17.36 -12.23
N PHE A 173 -1.49 18.52 -12.72
CA PHE A 173 -1.09 18.72 -14.11
C PHE A 173 0.43 18.62 -14.32
N ASP A 174 1.19 18.62 -13.22
CA ASP A 174 2.65 18.65 -13.26
C ASP A 174 3.23 17.24 -13.18
N THR A 175 4.22 16.96 -14.03
CA THR A 175 4.90 15.67 -14.08
C THR A 175 6.39 15.85 -13.87
N TYR A 176 6.94 15.01 -13.00
CA TYR A 176 8.33 15.03 -12.57
C TYR A 176 8.95 13.65 -12.77
N VAL A 177 10.26 13.62 -13.04
CA VAL A 177 11.07 12.40 -13.02
C VAL A 177 12.09 12.56 -11.90
N LEU A 178 11.88 11.84 -10.79
CA LEU A 178 12.71 11.90 -9.59
C LEU A 178 13.80 10.84 -9.68
N GLY A 179 15.06 11.24 -9.50
CA GLY A 179 16.21 10.36 -9.41
C GLY A 179 16.69 10.14 -7.97
N VAL A 180 17.69 9.28 -7.78
CA VAL A 180 18.27 8.97 -6.47
C VAL A 180 18.67 10.24 -5.72
N GLY A 181 18.20 10.36 -4.47
CA GLY A 181 18.44 11.51 -3.60
C GLY A 181 17.43 12.65 -3.75
N ASP A 182 16.61 12.66 -4.80
CA ASP A 182 15.50 13.60 -4.92
C ASP A 182 14.40 13.24 -3.92
N SER A 183 13.72 14.27 -3.42
CA SER A 183 12.57 14.14 -2.53
C SER A 183 11.37 14.89 -3.07
N ILE A 184 10.18 14.48 -2.62
CA ILE A 184 8.91 15.14 -2.92
C ILE A 184 8.09 15.26 -1.65
N ALA A 185 7.29 16.32 -1.55
CA ALA A 185 6.29 16.51 -0.50
C ALA A 185 5.06 17.21 -1.09
N PHE A 186 3.87 16.68 -0.86
CA PHE A 186 2.63 17.27 -1.37
C PHE A 186 1.40 16.86 -0.55
N ASP A 187 0.31 17.62 -0.73
CA ASP A 187 -1.01 17.31 -0.19
C ASP A 187 -1.63 16.15 -1.00
N SER A 188 -1.89 15.03 -0.34
CA SER A 188 -2.33 13.78 -0.98
C SER A 188 -3.76 13.79 -1.50
N SER A 189 -4.55 14.82 -1.13
CA SER A 189 -5.89 15.02 -1.69
C SER A 189 -5.82 15.47 -3.15
N ARG A 190 -4.65 16.00 -3.56
CA ARG A 190 -4.35 16.30 -4.97
C ARG A 190 -4.27 14.98 -5.74
N PRO A 191 -4.96 14.87 -6.89
CA PRO A 191 -4.87 13.69 -7.73
C PRO A 191 -3.41 13.44 -8.13
N HIS A 192 -2.89 12.27 -7.80
CA HIS A 192 -1.51 11.92 -8.07
C HIS A 192 -1.37 10.47 -8.57
N ARG A 193 -0.25 10.16 -9.20
CA ARG A 193 0.09 8.79 -9.63
C ARG A 193 1.60 8.63 -9.78
N PHE A 194 2.05 7.38 -9.71
CA PHE A 194 3.44 6.98 -9.77
C PHE A 194 3.63 5.93 -10.85
N TRP A 195 4.76 5.97 -11.55
CA TRP A 195 5.16 4.89 -12.45
C TRP A 195 6.67 4.90 -12.69
N ASN A 196 7.18 3.85 -13.34
CA ASN A 196 8.59 3.72 -13.63
C ASN A 196 8.83 3.40 -15.12
N GLU A 197 9.14 4.41 -15.94
CA GLU A 197 9.64 4.23 -17.31
C GLU A 197 11.17 4.02 -17.39
N GLY A 198 11.84 3.85 -16.25
CA GLY A 198 13.26 3.57 -16.18
C GLY A 198 13.64 2.15 -16.62
N PRO A 199 14.93 1.88 -16.89
CA PRO A 199 15.41 0.58 -17.36
C PRO A 199 15.50 -0.51 -16.27
N GLY A 200 15.22 -0.17 -15.01
CA GLY A 200 15.28 -1.06 -13.85
C GLY A 200 14.35 -0.55 -12.76
N ILE A 201 14.30 -1.22 -11.62
CA ILE A 201 13.37 -0.88 -10.53
C ILE A 201 13.58 0.56 -10.03
N ALA A 202 12.50 1.17 -9.56
CA ALA A 202 12.53 2.38 -8.75
C ALA A 202 12.21 2.00 -7.31
N ARG A 203 13.07 2.37 -6.36
CA ARG A 203 12.85 2.16 -4.91
C ARG A 203 12.84 3.48 -4.19
N ALA A 204 11.87 3.67 -3.29
CA ALA A 204 11.76 4.89 -2.51
C ALA A 204 11.30 4.61 -1.07
N ALA A 205 11.77 5.42 -0.13
CA ALA A 205 11.17 5.57 1.17
C ALA A 205 9.97 6.51 1.04
N TRP A 206 8.80 6.09 1.51
CA TRP A 206 7.56 6.84 1.37
C TRP A 206 6.84 6.93 2.71
N ILE A 207 6.41 8.14 3.06
CA ILE A 207 5.66 8.42 4.27
C ILE A 207 4.35 9.05 3.85
N SER A 208 3.22 8.44 4.19
CA SER A 208 1.91 9.06 4.14
C SER A 208 1.43 9.33 5.56
N ASN A 209 0.73 10.44 5.79
CA ASN A 209 -0.05 10.60 7.00
C ASN A 209 -1.54 10.69 6.65
N ALA A 210 -2.39 10.03 7.43
CA ALA A 210 -3.82 10.23 7.34
C ALA A 210 -4.20 11.34 8.32
N THR A 211 -4.82 12.42 7.81
CA THR A 211 -5.42 13.43 8.70
C THR A 211 -6.81 12.92 9.07
N ARG A 212 -6.99 12.49 10.31
CA ARG A 212 -8.31 12.13 10.85
C ARG A 212 -9.20 13.35 11.02
#